data_AF-A0A929FR95-F1
#
_entry.id   AF-A0A929FR95-F1
#
_cell.length_a   1.000
_cell.length_b   1.000
_cell.length_c   1.000
_cell.angle_alpha   90.00
_cell.angle_beta   90.00
_cell.angle_gamma   90.00
#
_symmetry.space_group_name_H-M   'P 1'
#
loop_
_entity.id
_entity.type
_entity.pdbx_description
1 polymer ?
#
loop_
_entity_poly.entity_id
_entity_poly.type
_entity_poly.pdbx_seq_one_letter_code
_entity_poly.pdbx_strand_id
1 'polypeptide(L)'
;MYNLTNSQKVLLGWFVQQVNQGHLSEEFIISWLLQGPSISGYSGEEPLPEIKKGAIEVLHAEGLLWREDLGNDRRCTLTGKAFDAVDNNFNVPDTSFVKHLTPLADITNLVTPLADITNLDEQLKQRCLPILGAGSVEPKLWDSAVRTVGVILEDRLRDVGGISDANCVGLALVNNVFSNKGTLASKFSVDAERQGYRDLYAGIVGAFRNPSAHRLVDPTPEEGGAFIIFVNLLLKKLEDLR
;
A
#
# COMPACT_ATOMS: atom_id res chain seq x y z
N MET A 1 -3.64 -7.85 -12.67
CA MET A 1 -2.86 -8.41 -11.53
C MET A 1 -2.53 -9.85 -11.90
N TYR A 2 -1.25 -10.24 -11.86
CA TYR A 2 -0.82 -11.56 -12.30
C TYR A 2 -1.07 -12.61 -11.22
N ASN A 3 -1.69 -13.74 -11.55
CA ASN A 3 -1.94 -14.81 -10.60
C ASN A 3 -0.73 -15.76 -10.49
N LEU A 4 0.40 -15.21 -10.02
CA LEU A 4 1.67 -15.92 -9.89
C LEU A 4 2.09 -16.05 -8.43
N THR A 5 2.62 -17.22 -8.06
CA THR A 5 3.33 -17.41 -6.80
C THR A 5 4.65 -16.63 -6.79
N ASN A 6 5.23 -16.40 -5.61
CA ASN A 6 6.53 -15.75 -5.50
C ASN A 6 7.63 -16.51 -6.27
N SER A 7 7.64 -17.84 -6.22
CA SER A 7 8.61 -18.65 -6.97
C SER A 7 8.45 -18.50 -8.49
N GLN A 8 7.23 -18.37 -9.00
CA GLN A 8 6.97 -18.13 -10.42
C GLN A 8 7.40 -16.72 -10.86
N LYS A 9 7.18 -15.70 -10.01
CA LYS A 9 7.66 -14.34 -10.25
C LYS A 9 9.19 -14.27 -10.30
N VAL A 10 9.86 -14.92 -9.34
CA VAL A 10 11.33 -15.02 -9.31
C VAL A 10 11.84 -15.73 -10.55
N LEU A 11 11.22 -16.84 -10.96
CA LEU A 11 11.60 -17.58 -12.17
C LEU A 11 11.47 -16.71 -13.43
N LEU A 12 10.35 -15.98 -13.60
CA LEU A 12 10.17 -15.10 -14.76
C LEU A 12 11.14 -13.91 -14.73
N GLY A 13 11.35 -13.31 -13.55
CA GLY A 13 12.32 -12.22 -13.36
C GLY A 13 13.74 -12.66 -13.74
N TRP A 14 14.13 -13.88 -13.36
CA TRP A 14 15.40 -14.46 -13.74
C TRP A 14 15.53 -14.62 -15.26
N PHE A 15 14.51 -15.16 -15.94
CA PHE A 15 14.54 -15.28 -17.41
C PHE A 15 14.72 -13.93 -18.11
N VAL A 16 13.91 -12.93 -17.73
CA VAL A 16 13.99 -11.58 -18.29
C VAL A 16 15.35 -10.96 -18.02
N GLN A 17 15.90 -11.12 -16.82
CA GLN A 17 17.23 -10.64 -16.47
C GLN A 17 18.32 -11.26 -17.36
N GLN A 18 18.33 -12.59 -17.52
CA GLN A 18 19.34 -13.26 -18.33
C GLN A 18 19.24 -12.89 -19.82
N VAL A 19 18.03 -12.64 -20.32
CA VAL A 19 17.84 -12.13 -21.68
C VAL A 19 18.36 -10.70 -21.82
N ASN A 20 18.03 -9.81 -20.88
CA ASN A 20 18.52 -8.42 -20.88
C ASN A 20 20.05 -8.32 -20.77
N GLN A 21 20.69 -9.27 -20.08
CA GLN A 21 22.14 -9.35 -19.98
C GLN A 21 22.81 -10.02 -21.19
N GLY A 22 22.03 -10.57 -22.14
CA GLY A 22 22.54 -11.26 -23.31
C GLY A 22 23.09 -12.67 -23.02
N HIS A 23 22.81 -13.23 -21.84
CA HIS A 23 23.22 -14.59 -21.45
C HIS A 23 22.23 -15.66 -21.88
N LEU A 24 21.03 -15.24 -22.32
CA LEU A 24 19.97 -16.12 -22.80
C LEU A 24 19.27 -15.44 -23.99
N SER A 25 18.86 -16.23 -24.97
CA SER A 25 18.00 -15.74 -26.06
C SER A 25 16.54 -15.63 -25.59
N GLU A 26 15.75 -14.73 -26.17
CA GLU A 26 14.29 -14.65 -25.91
C GLU A 26 13.57 -15.97 -26.20
N GLU A 27 14.07 -16.72 -27.18
CA GLU A 27 13.70 -18.11 -27.45
C GLU A 27 14.77 -19.06 -26.90
N PHE A 28 14.36 -20.02 -26.07
CA PHE A 28 15.26 -20.98 -25.45
C PHE A 28 14.56 -22.33 -25.23
N ILE A 29 15.35 -23.38 -25.00
CA ILE A 29 14.85 -24.74 -24.74
C ILE A 29 15.17 -25.15 -23.31
N ILE A 30 14.15 -25.59 -22.58
CA ILE A 30 14.30 -26.18 -21.24
C ILE A 30 14.21 -27.70 -21.37
N SER A 31 15.23 -28.40 -20.87
CA SER A 31 15.28 -29.87 -20.83
C SER A 31 15.24 -30.36 -19.40
N TRP A 32 14.38 -31.33 -19.08
CA TRP A 32 14.36 -31.96 -17.75
C TRP A 32 15.15 -33.26 -17.76
N LEU A 33 16.39 -33.21 -17.27
CA LEU A 33 17.33 -34.32 -17.24
C LEU A 33 17.35 -34.99 -15.85
N LEU A 34 18.00 -36.16 -15.76
CA LEU A 34 18.16 -36.91 -14.49
C LEU A 34 18.87 -36.10 -13.38
N GLN A 35 19.72 -35.13 -13.76
CA GLN A 35 20.45 -34.28 -12.83
C GLN A 35 19.72 -32.96 -12.51
N GLY A 36 18.53 -32.74 -13.09
CA GLY A 36 17.76 -31.50 -12.95
C GLY A 36 17.45 -30.83 -14.30
N PRO A 37 16.72 -29.70 -14.27
CA PRO A 37 16.45 -28.92 -15.47
C PRO A 37 17.72 -28.25 -16.00
N SER A 38 17.88 -28.19 -17.32
CA SER A 38 18.91 -27.43 -18.01
C SER A 38 18.28 -26.51 -19.06
N ILE A 39 18.96 -25.43 -19.41
CA ILE A 39 18.53 -24.47 -20.44
C ILE A 39 19.57 -24.46 -21.56
N SER A 40 19.13 -24.77 -22.78
CA SER A 40 19.99 -24.72 -23.96
C SER A 40 20.30 -23.28 -24.34
N GLY A 41 21.58 -22.99 -24.59
CA GLY A 41 22.02 -21.66 -24.99
C GLY A 41 22.20 -20.66 -23.84
N TYR A 42 22.02 -21.08 -22.59
CA TYR A 42 22.38 -20.27 -21.43
C TYR A 42 23.91 -20.22 -21.26
N SER A 43 24.46 -19.01 -21.20
CA SER A 43 25.91 -18.78 -21.06
C SER A 43 26.29 -18.00 -19.79
N GLY A 44 25.35 -17.76 -18.88
CA GLY A 44 25.61 -17.04 -17.63
C GLY A 44 26.21 -17.93 -16.54
N GLU A 45 26.78 -17.29 -15.52
CA GLU A 45 27.37 -17.97 -14.36
C GLU A 45 26.40 -18.09 -13.17
N GLU A 46 25.24 -17.43 -13.24
CA GLU A 46 24.24 -17.51 -12.19
C GLU A 46 23.63 -18.92 -12.10
N PRO A 47 23.38 -19.44 -10.89
CA PRO A 47 22.74 -20.73 -10.71
C PRO A 47 21.31 -20.70 -11.23
N LEU A 48 20.88 -21.78 -11.89
CA LEU A 48 19.51 -21.88 -12.38
C LEU A 48 18.53 -21.87 -11.19
N PRO A 49 17.46 -21.05 -11.24
CA PRO A 49 16.38 -21.13 -10.26
C PRO A 49 15.65 -22.49 -10.37
N GLU A 50 14.83 -22.81 -9.39
CA GLU A 50 14.03 -24.04 -9.43
C GLU A 50 13.01 -23.99 -10.58
N ILE A 51 13.22 -24.80 -11.63
CA ILE A 51 12.34 -24.83 -12.81
C ILE A 51 11.38 -26.04 -12.75
N LYS A 52 10.16 -25.79 -12.29
CA LYS A 52 9.07 -26.78 -12.29
C LYS A 52 8.27 -26.71 -13.59
N LYS A 53 7.89 -27.88 -14.14
CA LYS A 53 7.00 -27.95 -15.33
C LYS A 53 5.69 -27.17 -15.13
N GLY A 54 5.09 -27.26 -13.94
CA GLY A 54 3.89 -26.49 -13.60
C GLY A 54 4.11 -24.97 -13.54
N ALA A 55 5.32 -24.49 -13.24
CA ALA A 55 5.61 -23.06 -13.27
C ALA A 55 5.58 -22.53 -14.73
N ILE A 56 6.17 -23.28 -15.66
CA ILE A 56 6.15 -22.95 -17.10
C ILE A 56 4.72 -22.98 -17.65
N GLU A 57 3.88 -23.91 -17.20
CA GLU A 57 2.47 -23.97 -17.58
C GLU A 57 1.68 -22.73 -17.13
N VAL A 58 1.91 -22.27 -15.90
CA VAL A 58 1.26 -21.06 -15.37
C VAL A 58 1.74 -19.80 -16.11
N LEU A 59 3.05 -19.66 -16.35
CA LEU A 59 3.59 -18.54 -17.13
C LEU A 59 3.01 -18.51 -18.55
N HIS A 60 2.76 -19.68 -19.14
CA HIS A 60 2.09 -19.80 -20.42
C HIS A 60 0.61 -19.42 -20.38
N ALA A 61 -0.13 -19.91 -19.38
CA ALA A 61 -1.54 -19.57 -19.21
C ALA A 61 -1.75 -18.05 -18.98
N GLU A 62 -0.81 -17.38 -18.32
CA GLU A 62 -0.82 -15.93 -18.12
C GLU A 62 -0.37 -15.13 -19.36
N GLY A 63 0.04 -15.80 -20.45
CA GLY A 63 0.52 -15.17 -21.68
C GLY A 63 1.89 -14.49 -21.55
N LEU A 64 2.66 -14.85 -20.51
CA LEU A 64 4.00 -14.31 -20.25
C LEU A 64 5.08 -15.09 -21.01
N LEU A 65 4.80 -16.35 -21.31
CA LEU A 65 5.75 -17.22 -21.99
C LEU A 65 4.99 -18.11 -22.98
N TRP A 66 5.36 -18.10 -24.26
CA TRP A 66 4.88 -19.12 -25.19
C TRP A 66 5.64 -20.43 -24.99
N ARG A 67 4.95 -21.57 -25.07
CA ARG A 67 5.58 -22.89 -24.93
C ARG A 67 5.14 -23.85 -26.03
N GLU A 68 6.08 -24.69 -26.46
CA GLU A 68 5.86 -25.85 -27.32
C GLU A 68 6.53 -27.08 -26.70
N ASP A 69 5.78 -28.16 -26.56
CA ASP A 69 6.27 -29.40 -25.98
C ASP A 69 7.03 -30.22 -27.04
N LEU A 70 8.30 -30.53 -26.75
CA LEU A 70 9.23 -31.28 -27.60
C LEU A 70 9.67 -32.57 -26.88
N GLY A 71 8.68 -33.38 -26.49
CA GLY A 71 8.93 -34.60 -25.71
C GLY A 71 9.28 -34.28 -24.25
N ASN A 72 10.53 -34.54 -23.85
CA ASN A 72 11.02 -34.17 -22.51
C ASN A 72 11.47 -32.72 -22.40
N ASP A 73 11.54 -32.03 -23.54
CA ASP A 73 11.98 -30.65 -23.64
C ASP A 73 10.79 -29.73 -23.88
N ARG A 74 10.97 -28.44 -23.56
CA ARG A 74 10.02 -27.38 -23.92
C ARG A 74 10.76 -26.24 -24.57
N ARG A 75 10.38 -25.93 -25.81
CA ARG A 75 10.74 -24.65 -26.42
C ARG A 75 9.89 -23.56 -25.76
N CYS A 76 10.55 -22.51 -25.30
CA CYS A 76 9.96 -21.40 -24.59
C CYS A 76 10.32 -20.09 -25.29
N THR A 77 9.38 -19.15 -25.37
CA THR A 77 9.61 -17.80 -25.91
C THR A 77 9.01 -16.78 -24.96
N LEU A 78 9.82 -15.84 -24.46
CA LEU A 78 9.30 -14.73 -23.66
C LEU A 78 8.43 -13.81 -24.53
N THR A 79 7.33 -13.32 -23.98
CA THR A 79 6.48 -12.34 -24.66
C THR A 79 6.80 -10.93 -24.18
N GLY A 80 6.43 -9.90 -24.94
CA GLY A 80 6.53 -8.50 -24.46
C GLY A 80 5.85 -8.28 -23.10
N LYS A 81 4.76 -9.02 -22.85
CA LYS A 81 4.04 -9.00 -21.57
C LYS A 81 4.89 -9.49 -20.39
N ALA A 82 5.86 -10.40 -20.61
CA ALA A 82 6.78 -10.81 -19.55
C ALA A 82 7.73 -9.68 -19.14
N PHE A 83 8.28 -8.95 -20.11
CA PHE A 83 9.11 -7.77 -19.84
C PHE A 83 8.31 -6.71 -19.09
N ASP A 84 7.12 -6.36 -19.59
CA ASP A 84 6.22 -5.40 -18.93
C ASP A 84 5.84 -5.85 -17.50
N ALA A 85 5.62 -7.16 -17.30
CA ALA A 85 5.31 -7.72 -15.99
C ALA A 85 6.48 -7.59 -15.02
N VAL A 86 7.71 -7.87 -15.45
CA VAL A 86 8.91 -7.78 -14.60
C VAL A 86 9.25 -6.32 -14.32
N ASP A 87 9.22 -5.46 -15.35
CA ASP A 87 9.56 -4.04 -15.24
C ASP A 87 8.59 -3.28 -14.31
N ASN A 88 7.29 -3.63 -14.35
CA ASN A 88 6.29 -3.08 -13.43
C ASN A 88 6.14 -3.90 -12.13
N ASN A 89 7.14 -4.71 -11.77
CA ASN A 89 7.17 -5.55 -10.56
C ASN A 89 5.85 -6.31 -10.32
N PHE A 90 5.31 -6.92 -11.37
CA PHE A 90 4.07 -7.69 -11.41
C PHE A 90 2.82 -6.93 -10.92
N ASN A 91 2.85 -5.59 -10.97
CA ASN A 91 1.84 -4.73 -10.34
C ASN A 91 1.63 -5.08 -8.85
N VAL A 92 2.69 -5.54 -8.16
CA VAL A 92 2.63 -5.77 -6.71
C VAL A 92 2.42 -4.40 -6.05
N PRO A 93 1.41 -4.27 -5.16
CA PRO A 93 1.22 -3.03 -4.41
C PRO A 93 2.51 -2.66 -3.68
N ASP A 94 2.92 -1.41 -3.78
CA ASP A 94 4.08 -0.91 -3.05
C ASP A 94 3.78 -0.95 -1.56
N THR A 95 4.48 -1.79 -0.79
CA THR A 95 4.31 -1.86 0.67
C THR A 95 5.35 -1.05 1.43
N SER A 96 6.22 -0.30 0.74
CA SER A 96 7.28 0.45 1.41
C SER A 96 6.74 1.62 2.25
N PHE A 97 5.49 2.06 2.02
CA PHE A 97 4.80 3.01 2.90
C PHE A 97 4.61 2.50 4.33
N VAL A 98 4.55 1.17 4.52
CA VAL A 98 4.20 0.55 5.81
C VAL A 98 5.13 1.04 6.92
N LYS A 99 6.43 1.19 6.63
CA LYS A 99 7.43 1.68 7.60
C LYS A 99 7.09 3.07 8.17
N HIS A 100 6.37 3.91 7.42
CA HIS A 100 5.95 5.24 7.85
C HIS A 100 4.64 5.21 8.66
N LEU A 101 3.92 4.09 8.64
CA LEU A 101 2.68 3.87 9.39
C LEU A 101 2.88 2.99 10.63
N THR A 102 4.11 2.53 10.88
CA THR A 102 4.44 1.64 12.01
C THR A 102 5.56 2.24 12.84
N PRO A 103 5.37 3.43 13.47
CA PRO A 103 6.44 4.13 14.18
C PRO A 103 6.94 3.40 15.43
N LEU A 104 6.23 2.37 15.90
CA LEU A 104 6.59 1.53 17.06
C LEU A 104 7.03 0.11 16.67
N ALA A 105 7.01 -0.25 15.38
CA ALA A 105 7.51 -1.55 14.95
C ALA A 105 9.04 -1.55 15.05
N ASP A 106 9.56 -2.32 16.00
CA ASP A 106 10.98 -2.57 16.14
C ASP A 106 11.51 -3.20 14.84
N ILE A 107 12.43 -2.50 14.17
CA ILE A 107 13.00 -2.84 12.85
C ILE A 107 13.69 -4.21 12.86
N THR A 108 13.94 -4.78 14.05
CA THR A 108 14.68 -6.01 14.29
C THR A 108 13.85 -7.30 14.24
N ASN A 109 12.51 -7.24 14.29
CA ASN A 109 11.65 -8.44 14.39
C ASN A 109 10.50 -8.51 13.37
N LEU A 110 10.64 -7.88 12.19
CA LEU A 110 9.62 -7.94 11.13
C LEU A 110 9.62 -9.31 10.42
N VAL A 111 8.98 -10.30 11.04
CA VAL A 111 8.57 -11.53 10.35
C VAL A 111 7.35 -11.28 9.43
N THR A 112 6.64 -10.14 9.53
CA THR A 112 5.68 -9.71 8.50
C THR A 112 5.38 -8.20 8.59
N PRO A 113 5.72 -7.38 7.59
CA PRO A 113 5.37 -5.94 7.55
C PRO A 113 3.87 -5.65 7.66
N LEU A 114 3.01 -6.61 7.26
CA LEU A 114 1.56 -6.46 7.28
C LEU A 114 0.93 -6.47 8.69
N ALA A 115 1.66 -6.89 9.72
CA ALA A 115 1.07 -7.15 11.03
C ALA A 115 0.67 -5.88 11.81
N ASP A 116 1.30 -4.73 11.56
CA ASP A 116 1.17 -3.58 12.47
C ASP A 116 0.23 -2.45 11.94
N ILE A 117 -0.09 -2.47 10.63
CA ILE A 117 -1.21 -1.67 10.09
C ILE A 117 -2.59 -2.19 10.53
N THR A 118 -2.65 -3.36 11.20
CA THR A 118 -3.90 -3.93 11.75
C THR A 118 -4.56 -3.01 12.78
N ASN A 119 -3.79 -2.15 13.45
CA ASN A 119 -4.28 -1.23 14.47
C ASN A 119 -4.83 0.10 13.91
N LEU A 120 -4.80 0.29 12.59
CA LEU A 120 -5.43 1.44 11.93
C LEU A 120 -6.95 1.32 11.92
N ASP A 121 -7.63 2.47 11.99
CA ASP A 121 -9.07 2.57 11.73
C ASP A 121 -9.42 1.98 10.35
N GLU A 122 -10.55 1.27 10.28
CA GLU A 122 -10.97 0.55 9.08
C GLU A 122 -11.19 1.48 7.86
N GLN A 123 -11.69 2.69 8.07
CA GLN A 123 -11.87 3.63 6.96
C GLN A 123 -10.52 4.16 6.46
N LEU A 124 -9.56 4.38 7.36
CA LEU A 124 -8.18 4.72 6.98
C LEU A 124 -7.55 3.58 6.17
N LYS A 125 -7.73 2.32 6.59
CA LYS A 125 -7.23 1.15 5.82
C LYS A 125 -7.81 1.11 4.42
N GLN A 126 -9.14 1.19 4.33
CA GLN A 126 -9.86 1.01 3.07
C GLN A 126 -9.60 2.14 2.07
N ARG A 127 -9.39 3.37 2.55
CA ARG A 127 -9.28 4.55 1.66
C ARG A 127 -7.87 5.05 1.46
N CYS A 128 -6.97 4.89 2.44
CA CYS A 128 -5.61 5.44 2.35
C CYS A 128 -4.60 4.40 1.82
N LEU A 129 -4.69 3.13 2.25
CA LEU A 129 -3.70 2.13 1.85
C LEU A 129 -3.67 1.87 0.34
N PRO A 130 -4.80 1.85 -0.39
CA PRO A 130 -4.76 1.71 -1.85
C PRO A 130 -4.06 2.89 -2.55
N ILE A 131 -4.22 4.11 -2.02
CA ILE A 131 -3.56 5.32 -2.55
C ILE A 131 -2.04 5.19 -2.40
N LEU A 132 -1.59 4.82 -1.19
CA LEU A 132 -0.16 4.67 -0.90
C LEU A 132 0.45 3.45 -1.62
N GLY A 133 -0.32 2.37 -1.75
CA GLY A 133 0.08 1.15 -2.45
C GLY A 133 0.26 1.30 -3.96
N ALA A 134 -0.20 2.41 -4.54
CA ALA A 134 0.03 2.73 -5.94
C ALA A 134 1.44 3.30 -6.21
N GLY A 135 2.17 3.76 -5.19
CA GLY A 135 3.52 4.32 -5.34
C GLY A 135 3.93 5.24 -4.19
N SER A 136 4.38 4.69 -3.08
CA SER A 136 4.67 5.44 -1.86
C SER A 136 5.91 6.35 -1.92
N VAL A 137 6.67 6.28 -3.01
CA VAL A 137 7.74 7.25 -3.31
C VAL A 137 7.20 8.56 -3.90
N GLU A 138 5.96 8.59 -4.37
CA GLU A 138 5.36 9.78 -5.01
C GLU A 138 4.69 10.71 -3.98
N PRO A 139 5.17 11.96 -3.79
CA PRO A 139 4.57 12.90 -2.83
C PRO A 139 3.09 13.21 -3.08
N LYS A 140 2.64 13.15 -4.34
CA LYS A 140 1.24 13.40 -4.73
C LYS A 140 0.27 12.35 -4.17
N LEU A 141 0.73 11.11 -4.02
CA LEU A 141 -0.07 10.05 -3.41
C LEU A 141 -0.19 10.27 -1.90
N TRP A 142 0.84 10.83 -1.26
CA TRP A 142 0.75 11.27 0.14
C TRP A 142 -0.18 12.47 0.33
N ASP A 143 -0.14 13.47 -0.55
CA ASP A 143 -1.11 14.60 -0.53
C ASP A 143 -2.55 14.07 -0.62
N SER A 144 -2.79 13.14 -1.55
CA SER A 144 -4.09 12.49 -1.73
C SER A 144 -4.55 11.69 -0.50
N ALA A 145 -3.65 10.94 0.13
CA ALA A 145 -3.92 10.22 1.36
C ALA A 145 -4.23 11.18 2.52
N VAL A 146 -3.44 12.24 2.71
CA VAL A 146 -3.63 13.25 3.77
C VAL A 146 -4.97 13.97 3.62
N ARG A 147 -5.38 14.35 2.41
CA ARG A 147 -6.72 14.90 2.15
C ARG A 147 -7.82 13.92 2.56
N THR A 148 -7.68 12.65 2.16
CA THR A 148 -8.63 11.59 2.47
C THR A 148 -8.77 11.38 3.97
N VAL A 149 -7.66 11.41 4.71
CA VAL A 149 -7.63 11.35 6.17
C VAL A 149 -8.40 12.50 6.80
N GLY A 150 -8.22 13.73 6.30
CA GLY A 150 -8.95 14.91 6.76
C GLY A 150 -10.47 14.78 6.57
N VAL A 151 -10.91 14.21 5.45
CA VAL A 151 -12.33 13.91 5.18
C VAL A 151 -12.86 12.86 6.16
N ILE A 152 -12.13 11.76 6.38
CA ILE A 152 -12.53 10.71 7.33
C ILE A 152 -12.70 11.26 8.75
N LEU A 153 -11.78 12.11 9.20
CA LEU A 153 -11.88 12.76 10.51
C LEU A 153 -13.14 13.64 10.62
N GLU A 154 -13.45 14.41 9.58
CA GLU A 154 -14.62 15.28 9.54
C GLU A 154 -15.93 14.47 9.54
N ASP A 155 -15.99 13.40 8.74
CA ASP A 155 -17.14 12.50 8.72
C ASP A 155 -17.34 11.82 10.07
N ARG A 156 -16.25 11.44 10.76
CA ARG A 156 -16.37 10.83 12.09
C ARG A 156 -16.80 11.83 13.16
N LEU A 157 -16.30 13.06 13.13
CA LEU A 157 -16.78 14.14 14.00
C LEU A 157 -18.28 14.36 13.83
N ARG A 158 -18.76 14.30 12.59
CA ARG A 158 -20.17 14.45 12.27
C ARG A 158 -21.03 13.31 12.82
N ASP A 159 -20.58 12.07 12.61
CA ASP A 159 -21.26 10.85 13.09
C ASP A 159 -21.33 10.82 14.62
N VAL A 160 -20.19 10.89 15.31
CA VAL A 160 -20.13 10.83 16.78
C VAL A 160 -20.81 12.05 17.41
N GLY A 161 -20.70 13.22 16.78
CA GLY A 161 -21.36 14.44 17.22
C GLY A 161 -22.87 14.48 16.96
N GLY A 162 -23.44 13.52 16.23
CA GLY A 162 -24.86 13.51 15.87
C GLY A 162 -25.28 14.72 15.02
N ILE A 163 -24.39 15.24 14.18
CA ILE A 163 -24.63 16.45 13.38
C ILE A 163 -25.12 16.04 11.98
N SER A 164 -26.38 16.33 11.64
CA SER A 164 -26.92 15.94 10.32
C SER A 164 -26.65 16.98 9.22
N ASP A 165 -26.25 18.20 9.56
CA ASP A 165 -25.99 19.25 8.58
C ASP A 165 -24.66 19.01 7.84
N ALA A 166 -24.75 18.66 6.55
CA ALA A 166 -23.60 18.43 5.69
C ALA A 166 -22.79 19.72 5.42
N ASN A 167 -23.39 20.90 5.56
CA ASN A 167 -22.69 22.18 5.38
C ASN A 167 -21.92 22.60 6.65
N CYS A 168 -22.16 21.91 7.77
CA CYS A 168 -21.38 22.10 8.98
C CYS A 168 -20.02 21.41 8.82
N VAL A 169 -19.00 22.21 8.51
CA VAL A 169 -17.64 21.76 8.19
C VAL A 169 -16.60 22.53 8.98
N GLY A 170 -15.37 22.02 9.00
CA GLY A 170 -14.21 22.72 9.56
C GLY A 170 -14.39 23.13 11.02
N LEU A 171 -14.02 24.37 11.36
CA LEU A 171 -14.07 24.86 12.75
C LEU A 171 -15.49 24.93 13.31
N ALA A 172 -16.49 25.20 12.47
CA ALA A 172 -17.88 25.24 12.89
C ALA A 172 -18.34 23.86 13.39
N LEU A 173 -17.97 22.79 12.65
CA LEU A 173 -18.24 21.42 13.06
C LEU A 173 -17.60 21.11 14.43
N VAL A 174 -16.31 21.41 14.58
CA VAL A 174 -15.60 21.16 15.84
C VAL A 174 -16.25 21.89 17.02
N ASN A 175 -16.67 23.14 16.84
CA ASN A 175 -17.34 23.90 17.90
C ASN A 175 -18.73 23.34 18.23
N ASN A 176 -19.48 22.85 17.23
CA ASN A 176 -20.76 22.20 17.47
C ASN A 176 -20.62 20.88 18.24
N VAL A 177 -19.50 20.17 18.09
CA VAL A 177 -19.22 18.95 18.85
C VAL A 177 -18.73 19.26 20.26
N PHE A 178 -17.71 20.12 20.40
CA PHE A 178 -16.94 20.24 21.64
C PHE A 178 -17.07 21.56 22.39
N SER A 179 -17.86 22.55 21.93
CA SER A 179 -18.07 23.77 22.75
C SER A 179 -18.73 23.44 24.09
N ASN A 180 -18.80 24.41 25.00
CA ASN A 180 -19.50 24.23 26.28
C ASN A 180 -21.01 23.89 26.14
N LYS A 181 -21.58 24.12 24.95
CA LYS A 181 -22.94 23.73 24.56
C LYS A 181 -22.94 22.73 23.40
N GLY A 182 -21.78 22.14 23.10
CA GLY A 182 -21.62 21.19 22.02
C GLY A 182 -22.29 19.85 22.33
N THR A 183 -22.49 19.04 21.30
CA THR A 183 -23.22 17.77 21.41
C THR A 183 -22.53 16.75 22.33
N LEU A 184 -21.20 16.83 22.47
CA LEU A 184 -20.42 15.98 23.37
C LEU A 184 -20.04 16.67 24.69
N ALA A 185 -20.56 17.86 24.98
CA ALA A 185 -20.18 18.60 26.19
C ALA A 185 -20.43 17.80 27.48
N SER A 186 -21.51 17.01 27.54
CA SER A 186 -21.87 16.18 28.69
C SER A 186 -20.97 14.95 28.89
N LYS A 187 -20.12 14.60 27.91
CA LYS A 187 -19.16 13.50 28.02
C LYS A 187 -17.94 13.86 28.88
N PHE A 188 -17.79 15.13 29.23
CA PHE A 188 -16.68 15.63 30.03
C PHE A 188 -17.16 16.11 31.39
N SER A 189 -16.51 15.61 32.45
CA SER A 189 -16.72 16.10 33.82
C SER A 189 -15.88 17.35 34.12
N VAL A 190 -14.78 17.56 33.37
CA VAL A 190 -13.84 18.66 33.53
C VAL A 190 -13.82 19.53 32.27
N ASP A 191 -14.19 20.81 32.40
CA ASP A 191 -14.29 21.72 31.25
C ASP A 191 -12.96 21.92 30.53
N ALA A 192 -11.84 21.89 31.27
CA ALA A 192 -10.50 21.98 30.68
C ALA A 192 -10.17 20.80 29.75
N GLU A 193 -10.66 19.59 30.05
CA GLU A 193 -10.47 18.43 29.17
C GLU A 193 -11.28 18.57 27.89
N ARG A 194 -12.56 18.96 28.01
CA ARG A 194 -13.41 19.29 26.85
C ARG A 194 -12.73 20.33 25.96
N GLN A 195 -12.20 21.39 26.57
CA GLN A 195 -11.50 22.46 25.86
C GLN A 195 -10.24 21.93 25.16
N GLY A 196 -9.47 21.06 25.82
CA GLY A 196 -8.31 20.39 25.22
C GLY A 196 -8.67 19.56 23.98
N TYR A 197 -9.77 18.80 24.03
CA TYR A 197 -10.29 18.11 22.84
C TYR A 197 -10.64 19.12 21.74
N ARG A 198 -11.47 20.11 22.07
CA ARG A 198 -11.87 21.16 21.12
C ARG A 198 -10.66 21.79 20.41
N ASP A 199 -9.63 22.14 21.16
CA ASP A 199 -8.43 22.79 20.63
C ASP A 199 -7.58 21.86 19.78
N LEU A 200 -7.51 20.57 20.13
CA LEU A 200 -6.80 19.56 19.35
C LEU A 200 -7.47 19.31 17.98
N TYR A 201 -8.78 19.09 17.95
CA TYR A 201 -9.52 18.89 16.69
C TYR A 201 -9.57 20.17 15.86
N ALA A 202 -9.76 21.34 16.49
CA ALA A 202 -9.72 22.63 15.80
C ALA A 202 -8.33 22.88 15.20
N GLY A 203 -7.27 22.54 15.93
CA GLY A 203 -5.89 22.63 15.50
C GLY A 203 -5.61 21.77 14.28
N ILE A 204 -6.01 20.48 14.28
CA ILE A 204 -5.83 19.62 13.11
C ILE A 204 -6.59 20.15 11.90
N VAL A 205 -7.85 20.55 12.10
CA VAL A 205 -8.67 21.08 11.01
C VAL A 205 -8.03 22.35 10.42
N GLY A 206 -7.60 23.27 11.28
CA GLY A 206 -7.01 24.54 10.87
C GLY A 206 -5.63 24.42 10.25
N ALA A 207 -4.75 23.60 10.83
CA ALA A 207 -3.34 23.51 10.44
C ALA A 207 -3.05 22.50 9.32
N PHE A 208 -3.87 21.46 9.18
CA PHE A 208 -3.61 20.39 8.21
C PHE A 208 -4.72 20.26 7.17
N ARG A 209 -5.98 20.06 7.61
CA ARG A 209 -7.11 19.85 6.69
C ARG A 209 -7.35 21.06 5.80
N ASN A 210 -7.40 22.26 6.37
CA ASN A 210 -7.68 23.48 5.60
C ASN A 210 -6.59 23.77 4.55
N PRO A 211 -5.28 23.76 4.89
CA PRO A 211 -4.24 23.88 3.86
C PRO A 211 -4.33 22.81 2.79
N SER A 212 -4.50 21.54 3.17
CA SER A 212 -4.61 20.43 2.22
C SER A 212 -5.86 20.54 1.35
N ALA A 213 -6.96 21.12 1.83
CA ALA A 213 -8.17 21.34 1.04
C ALA A 213 -8.04 22.51 0.05
N HIS A 214 -7.20 23.51 0.36
CA HIS A 214 -7.07 24.73 -0.43
C HIS A 214 -5.81 24.81 -1.29
N ARG A 215 -4.80 23.96 -1.03
CA ARG A 215 -3.49 23.98 -1.67
C ARG A 215 -3.00 22.55 -1.89
N LEU A 216 -2.14 22.37 -2.88
CA LEU A 216 -1.31 21.17 -3.01
C LEU A 216 -0.13 21.34 -2.04
N VAL A 217 0.06 20.39 -1.14
CA VAL A 217 1.11 20.45 -0.10
C VAL A 217 2.25 19.49 -0.42
N ASP A 218 1.96 18.37 -1.09
CA ASP A 218 2.93 17.32 -1.49
C ASP A 218 3.88 16.92 -0.34
N PRO A 219 3.33 16.42 0.80
CA PRO A 219 4.12 16.11 1.98
C PRO A 219 5.11 14.97 1.75
N THR A 220 6.18 14.93 2.54
CA THR A 220 7.09 13.77 2.50
C THR A 220 6.40 12.52 3.06
N PRO A 221 6.88 11.30 2.74
CA PRO A 221 6.36 10.07 3.32
C PRO A 221 6.34 10.06 4.86
N GLU A 222 7.34 10.67 5.49
CA GLU A 222 7.45 10.81 6.94
C GLU A 222 6.37 11.75 7.49
N GLU A 223 6.17 12.91 6.88
CA GLU A 223 5.15 13.88 7.28
C GLU A 223 3.73 13.32 7.09
N GLY A 224 3.47 12.72 5.92
CA GLY A 224 2.19 12.11 5.60
C GLY A 224 1.87 10.92 6.51
N GLY A 225 2.85 10.05 6.76
CA GLY A 225 2.72 8.93 7.68
C GLY A 225 2.43 9.37 9.11
N ALA A 226 3.19 10.34 9.62
CA ALA A 226 2.98 10.91 10.96
C ALA A 226 1.57 11.50 11.10
N PHE A 227 1.08 12.20 10.07
CA PHE A 227 -0.27 12.76 10.08
C PHE A 227 -1.36 11.67 10.10
N ILE A 228 -1.24 10.63 9.26
CA ILE A 228 -2.17 9.49 9.24
C ILE A 228 -2.25 8.84 10.63
N ILE A 229 -1.10 8.59 11.27
CA ILE A 229 -1.05 7.95 12.58
C ILE A 229 -1.62 8.85 13.67
N PHE A 230 -1.36 10.15 13.60
CA PHE A 230 -1.93 11.10 14.55
C PHE A 230 -3.45 11.16 14.44
N VAL A 231 -4.00 11.19 13.21
CA VAL A 231 -5.46 11.15 13.02
C VAL A 231 -6.04 9.80 13.43
N ASN A 232 -5.35 8.68 13.23
CA ASN A 232 -5.78 7.38 13.74
C ASN A 232 -5.96 7.40 15.28
N LEU A 233 -5.05 8.04 16.00
CA LEU A 233 -5.19 8.24 17.45
C LEU A 233 -6.41 9.11 17.78
N LEU A 234 -6.63 10.20 17.05
CA LEU A 234 -7.81 11.05 17.26
C LEU A 234 -9.12 10.30 16.99
N LEU A 235 -9.21 9.52 15.92
CA LEU A 235 -10.41 8.72 15.63
C LEU A 235 -10.76 7.79 16.80
N LYS A 236 -9.76 7.12 17.39
CA LYS A 236 -9.97 6.28 18.58
C LYS A 236 -10.46 7.09 19.78
N LYS A 237 -9.81 8.24 20.05
CA LYS A 237 -10.24 9.15 21.12
C LYS A 237 -11.64 9.70 20.93
N LEU A 238 -12.06 9.90 19.69
CA LEU A 238 -13.40 10.35 19.37
C LEU A 238 -14.43 9.22 19.60
N GLU A 239 -14.13 8.00 19.18
CA GLU A 239 -15.00 6.84 19.41
C GLU A 239 -15.22 6.53 20.89
N ASP A 240 -14.20 6.74 21.73
CA ASP A 240 -14.33 6.59 23.19
C ASP A 240 -15.37 7.55 23.81
N LEU A 241 -15.76 8.62 23.10
CA LEU A 241 -16.76 9.60 23.54
C LEU A 241 -18.19 9.28 23.06
N ARG A 242 -18.37 8.26 22.21
CA ARG A 242 -19.69 7.82 21.74
C ARG A 242 -20.58 7.41 22.92
#